data_AF-A0A820JQL4-F1
#
_entry.id   AF-A0A820JQL4-F1
#
_cell.length_a   1.000
_cell.length_b   1.000
_cell.length_c   1.000
_cell.angle_alpha   90.00
_cell.angle_beta   90.00
_cell.angle_gamma   90.00
#
_symmetry.space_group_name_H-M   'P 1'
#
loop_
_entity.id
_entity.type
_entity.pdbx_description
1 polymer ?
#
loop_
_entity_poly.entity_id
_entity_poly.type
_entity_poly.pdbx_seq_one_letter_code
_entity_poly.pdbx_strand_id
1 'polypeptide(L)' 'MKFRNLQSDTLKKTQKNILDVSYDNLMEDPIGVAQQIYDHFNLHWSDETEIAMCNWFLENPQGKQGRQEYSLADFGLTRE' A
#
# COMPACT_ATOMS: atom_id res chain seq x y z
N MET A 1 -5.26 -42.80 -12.54
CA MET A 1 -4.32 -41.67 -12.71
C MET A 1 -5.03 -40.39 -12.28
N LYS A 2 -4.54 -39.67 -11.27
CA LYS A 2 -5.16 -38.43 -10.75
C LYS A 2 -4.47 -37.23 -11.40
N PHE A 3 -5.18 -36.49 -12.24
CA PHE A 3 -4.70 -35.22 -12.79
C PHE A 3 -4.63 -34.18 -11.66
N ARG A 4 -3.44 -33.67 -11.37
CA ARG A 4 -3.23 -32.60 -10.38
C ARG A 4 -3.88 -31.31 -10.86
N ASN A 5 -4.67 -30.71 -9.99
CA ASN A 5 -5.43 -29.49 -10.21
C ASN A 5 -4.50 -28.26 -10.14
N LEU A 6 -3.66 -28.07 -11.16
CA LEU A 6 -2.60 -27.04 -11.20
C LEU A 6 -3.12 -25.59 -11.25
N GLN A 7 -4.37 -25.36 -11.66
CA GLN A 7 -4.91 -23.99 -11.79
C GLN A 7 -5.35 -23.39 -10.45
N SER A 8 -5.74 -24.22 -9.48
CA SER A 8 -6.21 -23.75 -8.17
C SER A 8 -5.07 -23.25 -7.28
N ASP A 9 -3.89 -23.85 -7.41
CA ASP A 9 -2.70 -23.49 -6.61
C ASP A 9 -2.04 -22.20 -7.09
N THR A 10 -2.05 -21.91 -8.40
CA THR A 10 -1.49 -20.67 -8.95
C THR A 10 -2.32 -19.45 -8.57
N LEU A 11 -3.65 -19.52 -8.67
CA LEU A 11 -4.54 -18.41 -8.27
C LEU A 11 -4.45 -18.11 -6.76
N LYS A 12 -4.37 -19.15 -5.92
CA LYS A 12 -4.14 -19.00 -4.47
C LYS A 12 -2.75 -18.45 -4.14
N LYS A 13 -1.73 -18.73 -4.94
CA LYS A 13 -0.37 -18.20 -4.76
C LYS A 13 -0.28 -16.72 -5.14
N THR A 14 -0.92 -16.31 -6.24
CA THR A 14 -0.89 -14.91 -6.70
C THR A 14 -1.50 -13.94 -5.68
N GLN A 15 -2.59 -14.33 -5.02
CA GLN A 15 -3.22 -13.46 -4.02
C GLN A 15 -2.42 -13.28 -2.72
N LYS A 16 -1.47 -14.17 -2.42
CA LYS A 16 -0.57 -14.02 -1.25
C LYS A 16 0.63 -13.11 -1.51
N ASN A 17 0.81 -12.66 -2.77
CA ASN A 17 1.94 -11.83 -3.16
C ASN A 17 1.53 -10.36 -3.40
N ILE A 18 0.26 -10.03 -3.18
CA ILE A 18 -0.31 -8.71 -3.43
C ILE A 18 -1.10 -8.32 -2.19
N LEU A 19 -0.79 -7.14 -1.64
CA LEU A 19 -1.57 -6.50 -0.61
C LEU A 19 -2.23 -5.26 -1.22
N ASP A 20 -3.56 -5.23 -1.20
CA ASP A 20 -4.33 -4.05 -1.57
C ASP A 20 -4.39 -3.08 -0.38
N VAL A 21 -4.02 -1.82 -0.62
CA VAL A 21 -4.04 -0.75 0.39
C VAL A 21 -4.93 0.37 -0.10
N SER A 22 -5.93 0.73 0.70
CA SER A 22 -6.75 1.92 0.44
C SER A 22 -5.93 3.19 0.63
N TYR A 23 -6.06 4.14 -0.28
CA TYR A 23 -5.42 5.45 -0.15
C TYR A 23 -5.86 6.18 1.12
N ASP A 24 -7.16 6.12 1.46
CA ASP A 24 -7.68 6.78 2.65
C ASP A 24 -7.05 6.21 3.93
N ASN A 25 -6.91 4.88 4.01
CA ASN A 25 -6.28 4.22 5.16
C ASN A 25 -4.79 4.59 5.27
N LEU A 26 -4.08 4.67 4.13
CA LEU A 26 -2.68 5.06 4.08
C LEU A 26 -2.47 6.50 4.57
N MET A 27 -3.41 7.39 4.24
CA MET A 27 -3.37 8.79 4.64
C MET A 27 -3.72 8.98 6.13
N GLU A 28 -4.59 8.13 6.68
CA GLU A 28 -5.00 8.16 8.09
C GLU A 28 -3.93 7.58 9.01
N ASP A 29 -3.36 6.41 8.67
CA ASP A 29 -2.36 5.70 9.49
C ASP A 29 -1.28 5.03 8.63
N PRO A 30 -0.25 5.78 8.21
CA PRO A 30 0.82 5.24 7.35
C PRO A 30 1.69 4.20 8.07
N ILE A 31 1.85 4.29 9.39
CA ILE A 31 2.66 3.33 10.16
C ILE A 31 1.92 2.02 10.34
N GLY A 32 0.62 2.06 10.66
CA GLY A 32 -0.22 0.86 10.71
C GLY A 32 -0.30 0.16 9.36
N VAL A 33 -0.32 0.90 8.25
CA VAL A 33 -0.23 0.31 6.90
C VAL A 33 1.14 -0.34 6.65
N ALA A 34 2.24 0.28 7.09
CA ALA A 34 3.56 -0.32 6.99
C ALA A 34 3.67 -1.65 7.77
N GLN A 35 3.09 -1.72 8.96
CA GLN A 35 2.99 -2.96 9.73
C GLN A 35 2.20 -4.04 8.97
N GLN A 36 1.05 -3.69 8.39
CA GLN A 36 0.25 -4.62 7.57
C GLN A 36 1.04 -5.18 6.38
N ILE A 37 1.88 -4.36 5.73
CA ILE A 37 2.76 -4.81 4.65
C ILE A 37 3.77 -5.84 5.18
N TYR A 38 4.44 -5.55 6.28
CA TYR A 38 5.42 -6.46 6.87
C TYR A 38 4.79 -7.80 7.27
N ASP A 39 3.63 -7.75 7.92
CA ASP A 39 2.89 -8.94 8.31
C ASP A 39 2.43 -9.76 7.10
N HIS A 40 1.89 -9.12 6.06
CA HIS A 40 1.40 -9.82 4.86
C HIS A 40 2.52 -10.59 4.15
N PHE A 41 3.73 -10.03 4.11
CA PHE A 41 4.89 -10.63 3.44
C PHE A 41 5.79 -11.45 4.39
N ASN A 42 5.39 -11.62 5.66
CA ASN A 42 6.19 -12.27 6.71
C ASN A 42 7.61 -11.69 6.85
N LEU A 43 7.71 -10.36 6.81
CA LEU A 43 8.94 -9.63 7.06
C LEU A 43 9.10 -9.34 8.55
N HIS A 44 10.35 -9.25 9.02
CA HIS A 44 10.62 -8.94 10.41
C HIS A 44 10.35 -7.46 10.70
N TRP A 45 9.44 -7.17 11.63
CA TRP A 45 9.22 -5.84 12.19
C TRP A 45 10.06 -5.67 13.47
N SER A 46 10.87 -4.62 13.54
CA SER A 46 11.69 -4.29 14.71
C SER A 46 11.39 -2.89 15.20
N ASP A 47 11.68 -2.62 16.47
CA ASP A 47 11.49 -1.31 17.08
C ASP A 47 12.31 -0.23 16.34
N GLU A 48 13.51 -0.56 15.87
CA GLU A 48 14.35 0.36 15.11
C GLU A 48 13.73 0.72 13.75
N THR A 49 13.05 -0.24 13.12
CA THR A 49 12.36 -0.04 11.84
C THR A 49 11.19 0.92 12.02
N GLU A 50 10.39 0.72 13.06
CA GLU A 50 9.27 1.59 13.40
C GLU A 50 9.73 3.01 13.72
N ILE A 51 10.76 3.15 14.56
CA ILE A 51 11.34 4.44 14.93
C ILE A 51 11.86 5.17 13.69
N ALA A 52 12.55 4.48 12.78
CA ALA A 52 13.07 5.07 11.56
C ALA A 52 11.94 5.59 10.64
N MET A 53 10.87 4.82 10.47
CA MET A 53 9.70 5.24 9.67
C MET A 53 8.98 6.43 10.30
N CYS A 54 8.74 6.40 11.62
CA CYS A 54 8.14 7.50 12.37
C CYS A 54 8.96 8.79 12.24
N ASN A 55 10.29 8.70 12.42
CA ASN A 55 11.18 9.85 12.26
C ASN A 55 11.13 10.42 10.84
N TRP A 56 11.19 9.56 9.83
CA TRP A 56 11.09 10.00 8.44
C TRP A 56 9.76 10.71 8.17
N PHE A 57 8.64 10.21 8.71
CA PHE A 57 7.33 10.83 8.53
C PHE A 57 7.25 12.22 9.19
N LEU A 58 7.78 12.35 10.41
CA LEU A 58 7.87 13.65 11.10
C LEU A 58 8.73 14.66 10.33
N GLU A 59 9.80 14.18 9.71
CA GLU A 59 10.70 15.02 8.91
C GLU A 59 10.18 15.30 7.50
N ASN A 60 9.20 14.54 6.99
CA ASN A 60 8.70 14.63 5.62
C ASN A 60 7.17 14.74 5.53
N PRO A 61 6.54 15.74 6.18
CA PRO A 61 5.10 15.95 6.06
C PRO A 61 4.70 16.19 4.59
N GLN A 62 3.61 15.53 4.21
CA GLN A 62 3.00 15.66 2.90
C GLN A 62 2.55 17.11 2.66
N GLY A 63 2.73 17.60 1.42
CA GLY A 63 2.37 18.97 1.05
C GLY A 63 3.47 20.03 1.24
N LYS A 64 4.69 19.62 1.62
CA LYS A 64 5.87 20.51 1.65
C LYS A 64 6.12 21.30 0.35
N GLN A 65 5.62 20.82 -0.79
CA GLN A 65 5.80 21.44 -2.11
C GLN A 65 4.52 22.09 -2.67
N GLY A 66 3.48 22.29 -1.84
CA GLY A 66 2.17 22.82 -2.26
C GLY A 66 1.23 21.74 -2.81
N ARG A 67 -0.08 22.03 -2.80
CA ARG A 67 -1.09 21.14 -3.42
C ARG A 67 -1.16 21.43 -4.92
N GLN A 68 -0.97 20.41 -5.75
CA GLN A 68 -1.31 20.50 -7.17
C GLN A 68 -2.77 20.12 -7.31
N GLU A 69 -3.63 21.11 -7.56
CA GLU A 69 -5.04 20.89 -7.86
C GLU A 69 -5.18 20.57 -9.35
N TYR A 70 -5.85 19.45 -9.65
CA TYR A 70 -6.19 19.03 -10.99
C TYR A 70 -7.70 18.91 -11.10
N SER A 71 -8.28 19.47 -12.16
CA SER A 71 -9.69 19.29 -12.49
C SER A 71 -9.85 18.41 -13.72
N LEU A 72 -10.96 17.66 -13.81
CA LEU A 72 -11.29 16.90 -15.02
C LEU A 72 -11.42 17.82 -16.25
N ALA A 73 -11.87 19.06 -16.02
CA ALA A 73 -12.05 20.07 -17.06
C ALA A 73 -10.73 20.47 -17.75
N ASP A 74 -9.60 20.42 -17.03
CA ASP A 74 -8.27 20.69 -17.60
C ASP A 74 -7.90 19.72 -18.74
N PHE A 75 -8.58 18.56 -18.78
CA PHE A 75 -8.38 17.51 -19.76
C PHE A 75 -9.59 17.30 -20.68
N GLY A 76 -10.59 18.20 -20.62
CA GLY A 76 -11.84 18.07 -21.38
C GLY A 76 -12.69 16.87 -20.94
N LEU A 77 -12.50 16.38 -19.71
CA LEU A 77 -13.24 15.25 -19.14
C LEU A 77 -14.38 15.72 -18.23
N THR A 78 -15.40 14.88 -18.13
CA THR A 78 -16.51 15.00 -17.17
C THR A 78 -16.59 13.72 -16.33
N ARG A 79 -17.38 13.70 -15.25
CA ARG A 79 -17.39 12.57 -14.31
C ARG A 79 -18.26 11.40 -14.80
N GLU A 80 -19.20 11.71 -15.69
CA GLU A 80 -20.15 10.83 -16.36
C GLU A 80 -19.51 9.98 -17.45
#